data_AF-A0A535RKF1-F1
#
_entry.id   AF-A0A535RKF1-F1
#
_cell.length_a   1.000
_cell.length_b   1.000
_cell.length_c   1.000
_cell.angle_alpha   90.00
_cell.angle_beta   90.00
_cell.angle_gamma   90.00
#
_symmetry.space_group_name_H-M   'P 1'
#
loop_
_entity.id
_entity.type
_entity.pdbx_description
1 polymer ?
#
loop_
_entity_poly.entity_id
_entity_poly.type
_entity_poly.pdbx_seq_one_letter_code
_entity_poly.pdbx_strand_id
1 'polypeptide(L)'
;KLALAQRYGQVANNIVVHFTPEVAALTAGAFLDELRAHFNIQAMVVGSNFSLGHNRMGDLAFLQRYGQEHHILIRPIELEEAEHARISSTRIRSLVSEGQIAEANELLGHPVIVSGVVIKGDQRGRLLGFPTANLLPEPHKLLPANGVYAARVRVENPAESDATGHIPVSYDDQQKEWNSVVNVGVRPTFGGQQRLVEAHLLDVQLDLYDQRISINFIARLRNEQRFNGIDALKAQIAADAQQARQLFQEGG
;
A
#
# COMPACT_ATOMS: atom_id res chain seq x y z
N LYS A 1 -1.80 3.02 6.22
CA LYS A 1 -1.70 2.24 7.49
C LYS A 1 -2.93 2.46 8.36
N LEU A 2 -3.20 3.69 8.83
CA LEU A 2 -4.38 4.00 9.66
C LEU A 2 -5.70 3.60 8.98
N ALA A 3 -5.89 3.95 7.71
CA ALA A 3 -7.04 3.53 6.92
C ALA A 3 -7.22 2.00 6.83
N LEU A 4 -6.11 1.23 6.81
CA LEU A 4 -6.18 -0.24 6.81
C LEU A 4 -6.59 -0.78 8.19
N ALA A 5 -6.07 -0.19 9.27
CA ALA A 5 -6.42 -0.58 10.64
C ALA A 5 -7.91 -0.33 10.93
N GLN A 6 -8.46 0.79 10.44
CA GLN A 6 -9.88 1.07 10.53
C GLN A 6 -10.71 0.08 9.67
N ARG A 7 -10.32 -0.10 8.40
CA ARG A 7 -11.06 -0.94 7.45
C ARG A 7 -11.09 -2.43 7.82
N TYR A 8 -9.96 -2.98 8.26
CA TYR A 8 -9.82 -4.42 8.49
C TYR A 8 -9.79 -4.80 9.98
N GLY A 9 -9.24 -3.91 10.83
CA GLY A 9 -9.07 -4.19 12.26
C GLY A 9 -10.15 -3.62 13.16
N GLN A 10 -11.13 -2.89 12.61
CA GLN A 10 -12.18 -2.19 13.37
C GLN A 10 -11.59 -1.30 14.50
N VAL A 11 -10.40 -0.76 14.27
CA VAL A 11 -9.70 0.09 15.24
C VAL A 11 -10.41 1.44 15.33
N ALA A 12 -11.01 1.72 16.49
CA ALA A 12 -11.77 2.96 16.71
C ALA A 12 -10.87 4.22 16.75
N ASN A 13 -9.71 4.12 17.40
CA ASN A 13 -8.79 5.24 17.58
C ASN A 13 -7.35 4.79 17.35
N ASN A 14 -6.54 5.68 16.80
CA ASN A 14 -5.12 5.44 16.56
C ASN A 14 -4.28 6.49 17.28
N ILE A 15 -3.18 6.05 17.90
CA ILE A 15 -2.21 6.93 18.55
C ILE A 15 -0.90 6.79 17.77
N VAL A 16 -0.39 7.91 17.26
CA VAL A 16 0.91 7.95 16.58
C VAL A 16 1.96 8.43 17.56
N VAL A 17 2.85 7.52 17.96
CA VAL A 17 4.01 7.85 18.80
C VAL A 17 5.22 8.05 17.90
N HIS A 18 5.79 9.26 17.92
CA HIS A 18 7.04 9.53 17.23
C HIS A 18 8.22 9.02 18.07
N PHE A 19 9.08 8.19 17.47
CA PHE A 19 10.23 7.62 18.16
C PHE A 19 11.38 8.63 18.20
N THR A 20 11.27 9.60 19.12
CA THR A 20 12.31 10.62 19.37
C THR A 20 13.36 10.10 20.37
N PRO A 21 14.53 10.76 20.49
CA PRO A 21 15.53 10.39 21.50
C PRO A 21 14.96 10.34 22.92
N GLU A 22 14.04 11.25 23.25
CA GLU A 22 13.36 11.30 24.55
C GLU A 22 12.49 10.06 24.76
N VAL A 23 11.67 9.70 23.76
CA VAL A 23 10.84 8.47 23.82
C VAL A 23 11.71 7.22 23.88
N ALA A 24 12.82 7.18 23.14
CA ALA A 24 13.76 6.06 23.13
C ALA A 24 14.46 5.86 24.48
N ALA A 25 14.62 6.92 25.28
CA ALA A 25 15.23 6.89 26.60
C ALA A 25 14.27 6.44 27.72
N LEU A 26 12.96 6.43 27.48
CA LEU A 26 11.97 6.02 28.48
C LEU A 26 12.15 4.55 28.86
N THR A 27 12.06 4.25 30.16
CA THR A 27 11.94 2.86 30.61
C THR A 27 10.59 2.29 30.21
N ALA A 28 10.48 0.96 30.20
CA ALA A 28 9.20 0.32 29.87
C ALA A 28 8.08 0.68 30.87
N GLY A 29 8.41 0.79 32.16
CA GLY A 29 7.47 1.22 33.19
C GLY A 29 7.01 2.66 32.98
N ALA A 30 7.94 3.60 32.82
CA ALA A 30 7.61 5.01 32.60
C ALA A 30 6.69 5.21 31.38
N PHE A 31 6.96 4.49 30.29
CA PHE A 31 6.11 4.56 29.10
C PHE A 31 4.68 4.04 29.36
N LEU A 32 4.53 2.91 30.06
CA LEU A 32 3.19 2.36 30.37
C LEU A 32 2.44 3.19 31.40
N ASP A 33 3.14 3.78 32.36
CA ASP A 33 2.55 4.69 33.36
C ASP A 33 1.99 5.94 32.69
N GLU A 34 2.74 6.53 31.75
CA GLU A 34 2.25 7.65 30.93
C GLU A 34 1.01 7.27 30.12
N LEU A 35 1.00 6.09 29.49
CA LEU A 35 -0.21 5.62 28.78
C LEU A 35 -1.40 5.47 29.72
N ARG A 36 -1.22 4.91 30.91
CA ARG A 36 -2.32 4.72 31.87
C ARG A 36 -2.83 6.01 32.49
N ALA A 37 -1.98 7.02 32.60
CA ALA A 37 -2.40 8.34 33.05
C ALA A 37 -3.43 8.97 32.09
N HIS A 38 -3.39 8.59 30.81
CA HIS A 38 -4.26 9.13 29.76
C HIS A 38 -5.35 8.16 29.29
N PHE A 39 -5.18 6.85 29.51
CA PHE A 39 -6.08 5.81 29.03
C PHE A 39 -6.45 4.79 30.11
N ASN A 40 -7.72 4.41 30.14
CA ASN A 40 -8.18 3.28 30.96
C ASN A 40 -7.91 1.95 30.24
N ILE A 41 -6.69 1.42 30.40
CA ILE A 41 -6.25 0.21 29.72
C ILE A 41 -6.72 -1.03 30.51
N GLN A 42 -7.66 -1.79 29.94
CA GLN A 42 -8.14 -3.03 30.53
C GLN A 42 -7.41 -4.27 30.02
N ALA A 43 -6.93 -4.23 28.78
CA ALA A 43 -6.21 -5.31 28.15
C ALA A 43 -5.19 -4.77 27.14
N MET A 44 -4.11 -5.51 26.95
CA MET A 44 -3.10 -5.27 25.93
C MET A 44 -2.90 -6.54 25.12
N VAL A 45 -2.97 -6.39 23.80
CA VAL A 45 -2.73 -7.48 22.85
C VAL A 45 -1.41 -7.18 22.14
N VAL A 46 -0.44 -8.09 22.23
CA VAL A 46 0.91 -7.88 21.70
C VAL A 46 1.41 -9.13 20.97
N GLY A 47 2.27 -8.97 19.97
CA GLY A 47 2.96 -10.11 19.35
C GLY A 47 3.93 -10.75 20.34
N SER A 48 4.16 -12.06 20.24
CA SER A 48 5.08 -12.79 21.14
C SER A 48 6.53 -12.28 21.12
N ASN A 49 6.94 -11.59 20.05
CA ASN A 49 8.26 -10.96 19.92
C ASN A 49 8.29 -9.44 20.24
N PHE A 50 7.19 -8.91 20.80
CA PHE A 50 7.06 -7.51 21.14
C PHE A 50 7.98 -7.13 22.30
N SER A 51 8.50 -5.90 22.24
CA SER A 51 9.28 -5.31 23.32
C SER A 51 9.15 -3.79 23.28
N LEU A 52 9.24 -3.14 24.42
CA LEU A 52 9.21 -1.68 24.54
C LEU A 52 10.24 -1.15 25.55
N GLY A 53 10.36 0.16 25.63
CA GLY A 53 11.28 0.86 26.53
C GLY A 53 12.73 0.81 26.06
N HIS A 54 13.56 1.59 26.73
CA HIS A 54 14.98 1.75 26.43
C HIS A 54 15.68 0.38 26.36
N ASN A 55 16.47 0.17 25.30
CA ASN A 55 17.13 -1.11 25.01
C ASN A 55 16.21 -2.34 25.03
N ARG A 56 14.93 -2.18 24.66
CA ARG A 56 13.95 -3.28 24.57
C ARG A 56 13.73 -4.00 25.92
N MET A 57 13.96 -3.31 27.04
CA MET A 57 13.89 -3.91 28.39
C MET A 57 12.51 -4.41 28.81
N GLY A 58 11.44 -3.91 28.18
CA GLY A 58 10.06 -4.32 28.44
C GLY A 58 9.61 -5.40 27.48
N ASP A 59 10.03 -6.64 27.71
CA ASP A 59 9.59 -7.82 26.97
C ASP A 59 8.23 -8.36 27.47
N LEU A 60 7.81 -9.52 26.97
CA LEU A 60 6.55 -10.14 27.37
C LEU A 60 6.52 -10.49 28.87
N ALA A 61 7.65 -10.91 29.45
CA ALA A 61 7.73 -11.24 30.87
C ALA A 61 7.61 -9.98 31.76
N PHE A 62 8.17 -8.86 31.32
CA PHE A 62 7.90 -7.55 31.93
C PHE A 62 6.42 -7.18 31.83
N LEU A 63 5.81 -7.27 30.64
CA LEU A 63 4.40 -6.93 30.45
C LEU A 63 3.47 -7.75 31.31
N GLN A 64 3.70 -9.07 31.42
CA GLN A 64 2.88 -9.96 32.26
C GLN A 64 2.92 -9.54 33.74
N ARG A 65 4.11 -9.21 34.27
CA ARG A 65 4.25 -8.72 35.65
C ARG A 65 3.56 -7.37 35.84
N TYR A 66 3.82 -6.42 34.94
CA TYR A 66 3.19 -5.10 34.96
C TYR A 66 1.66 -5.21 34.89
N GLY A 67 1.14 -6.09 34.04
CA GLY A 67 -0.28 -6.34 33.91
C GLY A 67 -0.90 -6.95 35.18
N GLN A 68 -0.21 -7.87 35.86
CA GLN A 68 -0.65 -8.41 37.15
C GLN A 68 -0.74 -7.33 38.22
N GLU A 69 0.29 -6.48 38.35
CA GLU A 69 0.34 -5.39 39.35
C GLU A 69 -0.75 -4.34 39.13
N HIS A 70 -1.18 -4.17 37.87
CA HIS A 70 -2.06 -3.08 37.47
C HIS A 70 -3.42 -3.53 36.93
N HIS A 71 -3.75 -4.81 37.08
CA HIS A 71 -5.01 -5.41 36.65
C HIS A 71 -5.29 -5.23 35.14
N ILE A 72 -4.23 -5.32 34.32
CA ILE A 72 -4.31 -5.27 32.86
C ILE A 72 -4.12 -6.69 32.31
N LEU A 73 -5.09 -7.15 31.52
CA LEU A 73 -5.00 -8.43 30.84
C LEU A 73 -3.96 -8.37 29.70
N ILE A 74 -2.88 -9.14 29.80
CA ILE A 74 -1.90 -9.26 28.70
C ILE A 74 -2.23 -10.50 27.87
N ARG A 75 -2.52 -10.29 26.58
CA ARG A 75 -2.81 -11.36 25.62
C ARG A 75 -1.73 -11.40 24.54
N PRO A 76 -0.75 -12.31 24.64
CA PRO A 76 0.18 -12.53 23.54
C PRO A 76 -0.53 -13.20 22.36
N ILE A 77 -0.18 -12.78 21.15
CA ILE A 77 -0.55 -13.43 19.89
C ILE A 77 0.71 -14.07 19.31
N GLU A 78 0.63 -15.36 19.01
CA GLU A 78 1.67 -16.07 18.29
C GLU A 78 1.76 -15.57 16.84
N LEU A 79 2.96 -15.54 16.29
CA LEU A 79 3.14 -15.12 14.91
C LEU A 79 2.43 -16.13 13.99
N GLU A 80 1.44 -15.68 13.23
CA GLU A 80 0.75 -16.53 12.27
C GLU A 80 1.74 -17.04 11.19
N GLU A 81 1.80 -18.36 11.04
CA GLU A 81 2.40 -19.04 9.91
C GLU A 81 1.26 -19.41 8.95
N ALA A 82 1.02 -18.62 7.91
CA ALA A 82 0.10 -19.04 6.85
C ALA A 82 0.70 -20.27 6.15
N GLU A 83 -0.04 -21.38 6.17
CA GLU A 83 0.21 -22.67 5.53
C GLU A 83 1.64 -22.87 4.99
N HIS A 84 2.64 -22.98 5.88
CA HIS A 84 4.06 -23.34 5.60
C HIS A 84 5.09 -22.19 5.52
N ALA A 85 4.74 -20.90 5.68
CA ALA A 85 5.77 -19.86 5.75
C ALA A 85 5.40 -18.59 6.55
N ARG A 86 6.32 -18.15 7.41
CA ARG A 86 6.22 -16.97 8.28
C ARG A 86 5.75 -15.71 7.54
N ILE A 87 4.67 -15.09 8.02
CA ILE A 87 4.24 -13.76 7.59
C ILE A 87 5.15 -12.72 8.27
N SER A 88 5.85 -11.90 7.49
CA SER A 88 6.67 -10.81 8.03
C SER A 88 6.78 -9.65 7.05
N SER A 89 6.97 -8.45 7.58
CA SER A 89 7.20 -7.27 6.73
C SER A 89 8.42 -7.42 5.84
N THR A 90 9.49 -8.06 6.30
CA THR A 90 10.71 -8.28 5.49
C THR A 90 10.41 -9.14 4.27
N ARG A 91 9.70 -10.27 4.44
CA ARG A 91 9.33 -11.16 3.34
C ARG A 91 8.40 -10.46 2.35
N ILE A 92 7.35 -9.80 2.85
CA ILE A 92 6.40 -9.06 1.99
C ILE A 92 7.14 -8.00 1.17
N ARG A 93 8.08 -7.25 1.77
CA ARG A 93 8.87 -6.27 1.02
C ARG A 93 9.73 -6.92 -0.07
N SER A 94 10.33 -8.09 0.18
CA SER A 94 11.10 -8.85 -0.83
C SER A 94 10.21 -9.23 -2.02
N LEU A 95 9.07 -9.88 -1.73
CA LEU A 95 8.11 -10.31 -2.76
C LEU A 95 7.65 -9.13 -3.62
N VAL A 96 7.29 -8.01 -3.00
CA VAL A 96 6.91 -6.79 -3.75
C VAL A 96 8.09 -6.29 -4.60
N SER A 97 9.29 -6.20 -4.04
CA SER A 97 10.48 -5.71 -4.75
C SER A 97 10.89 -6.59 -5.93
N GLU A 98 10.55 -7.88 -5.88
CA GLU A 98 10.78 -8.87 -6.93
C GLU A 98 9.61 -8.95 -7.94
N GLY A 99 8.49 -8.28 -7.65
CA GLY A 99 7.28 -8.27 -8.47
C GLY A 99 6.38 -9.49 -8.26
N GLN A 100 6.59 -10.27 -7.20
CA GLN A 100 5.77 -11.42 -6.80
C GLN A 100 4.49 -10.94 -6.07
N ILE A 101 3.63 -10.23 -6.80
CA ILE A 101 2.48 -9.51 -6.22
C ILE A 101 1.40 -10.45 -5.70
N ALA A 102 1.12 -11.56 -6.39
CA ALA A 102 0.07 -12.49 -5.97
C ALA A 102 0.38 -13.07 -4.57
N GLU A 103 1.58 -13.61 -4.37
CA GLU A 103 2.02 -14.12 -3.07
C GLU A 103 2.07 -13.01 -2.00
N ALA A 104 2.55 -11.80 -2.36
CA ALA A 104 2.54 -10.68 -1.44
C ALA A 104 1.11 -10.32 -0.97
N ASN A 105 0.13 -10.37 -1.88
CA ASN A 105 -1.26 -10.08 -1.59
C ASN A 105 -1.90 -11.16 -0.69
N GLU A 106 -1.57 -12.43 -0.92
CA GLU A 106 -2.01 -13.54 -0.06
C GLU A 106 -1.52 -13.34 1.38
N LEU A 107 -0.24 -13.04 1.57
CA LEU A 107 0.34 -12.79 2.90
C LEU A 107 -0.18 -11.50 3.56
N LEU A 108 -0.57 -10.50 2.77
CA LEU A 108 -1.15 -9.24 3.27
C LEU A 108 -2.64 -9.39 3.61
N GLY A 109 -3.34 -10.36 3.03
CA GLY A 109 -4.80 -10.44 3.04
C GLY A 109 -5.48 -9.32 2.23
N HIS A 110 -4.72 -8.50 1.50
CA HIS A 110 -5.22 -7.45 0.64
C HIS A 110 -4.19 -7.07 -0.45
N PRO A 111 -4.62 -6.42 -1.54
CA PRO A 111 -3.70 -5.98 -2.59
C PRO A 111 -2.62 -5.01 -2.09
N VAL A 112 -1.42 -5.08 -2.66
CA VAL A 112 -0.38 -4.05 -2.51
C VAL A 112 -0.89 -2.73 -3.10
N ILE A 113 -0.89 -1.67 -2.30
CA ILE A 113 -1.45 -0.36 -2.68
C ILE A 113 -0.36 0.69 -2.82
N VAL A 114 -0.34 1.37 -3.97
CA VAL A 114 0.46 2.57 -4.21
C VAL A 114 -0.48 3.75 -4.46
N SER A 115 -0.37 4.80 -3.65
CA SER A 115 -1.12 6.04 -3.83
C SER A 115 -0.20 7.17 -4.28
N GLY A 116 -0.80 8.20 -4.87
CA GLY A 116 -0.10 9.38 -5.34
C GLY A 116 -1.02 10.34 -6.11
N VAL A 117 -0.42 11.41 -6.63
CA VAL A 117 -1.13 12.38 -7.49
C VAL A 117 -0.84 12.05 -8.95
N VAL A 118 -1.86 12.10 -9.79
CA VAL A 118 -1.70 11.95 -11.24
C VAL A 118 -1.13 13.25 -11.80
N ILE A 119 0.02 13.13 -12.45
CA ILE A 119 0.73 14.25 -13.06
C ILE A 119 0.68 14.16 -14.59
N LYS A 120 1.01 15.27 -15.24
CA LYS A 120 1.13 15.31 -16.70
C LYS A 120 2.38 14.57 -17.16
N GLY A 121 2.19 13.47 -17.90
CA GLY A 121 3.26 12.75 -18.60
C GLY A 121 3.48 13.24 -20.04
N ASP A 122 4.25 12.47 -20.83
CA ASP A 122 4.57 12.79 -22.22
C ASP A 122 3.41 12.54 -23.21
N GLN A 123 2.26 12.06 -22.72
CA GLN A 123 1.03 11.78 -23.48
C GLN A 123 1.22 10.84 -24.69
N ARG A 124 2.33 10.09 -24.75
CA ARG A 124 2.65 9.16 -25.84
C ARG A 124 1.63 8.04 -25.99
N GLY A 125 1.11 7.53 -24.87
CA GLY A 125 0.04 6.51 -24.88
C GLY A 125 -1.21 6.96 -25.64
N ARG A 126 -1.60 8.24 -25.50
CA ARG A 126 -2.76 8.81 -26.22
C ARG A 126 -2.57 8.75 -27.74
N LEU A 127 -1.37 9.01 -28.23
CA LEU A 127 -1.03 8.89 -29.66
C LEU A 127 -1.09 7.43 -30.17
N LEU A 128 -0.94 6.47 -29.27
CA LEU A 128 -0.98 5.03 -29.57
C LEU A 128 -2.39 4.42 -29.42
N GLY A 129 -3.37 5.19 -28.94
CA GLY A 129 -4.73 4.72 -28.62
C GLY A 129 -4.90 4.20 -27.20
N PHE A 130 -3.87 4.33 -26.35
CA PHE A 130 -3.85 3.83 -24.97
C PHE A 130 -3.48 4.96 -24.00
N PRO A 131 -4.40 5.89 -23.69
CA PRO A 131 -4.12 6.97 -22.76
C PRO A 131 -3.73 6.42 -21.38
N THR A 132 -2.73 7.03 -20.74
CA THR A 132 -2.23 6.62 -19.43
C THR A 132 -2.26 7.77 -18.42
N ALA A 133 -2.68 7.47 -17.20
CA ALA A 133 -2.50 8.32 -16.03
C ALA A 133 -1.10 8.07 -15.47
N ASN A 134 -0.29 9.12 -15.39
CA ASN A 134 1.06 9.04 -14.83
C ASN A 134 0.99 9.34 -13.33
N LEU A 135 1.13 8.33 -12.49
CA LEU A 135 1.12 8.49 -11.04
C LEU A 135 2.51 8.92 -10.58
N LEU A 136 2.58 10.02 -9.82
CA LEU A 136 3.72 10.36 -8.99
C LEU A 136 3.52 9.69 -7.62
N PRO A 137 4.25 8.60 -7.30
CA PRO A 137 4.06 7.90 -6.04
C PRO A 137 4.49 8.76 -4.86
N GLU A 138 3.84 8.59 -3.71
CA GLU A 138 4.28 9.25 -2.48
C GLU A 138 5.73 8.88 -2.12
N PRO A 139 6.49 9.81 -1.52
CA PRO A 139 7.85 9.53 -1.05
C PRO A 139 7.89 8.28 -0.16
N HIS A 140 8.96 7.50 -0.28
CA HIS A 140 9.24 6.30 0.53
C HIS A 140 8.25 5.13 0.36
N LYS A 141 7.31 5.19 -0.58
CA LYS A 141 6.49 4.03 -0.93
C LYS A 141 7.35 2.95 -1.57
N LEU A 142 7.16 1.72 -1.11
CA LEU A 142 7.71 0.56 -1.80
C LEU A 142 6.92 0.34 -3.08
N LEU A 143 7.63 0.34 -4.21
CA LEU A 143 7.06 0.03 -5.52
C LEU A 143 7.41 -1.41 -5.91
N PRO A 144 6.50 -2.11 -6.63
CA PRO A 144 6.81 -3.41 -7.23
C PRO A 144 8.04 -3.36 -8.14
N ALA A 145 8.63 -4.50 -8.51
CA ALA A 145 9.67 -4.56 -9.55
C ALA A 145 9.25 -3.86 -10.85
N ASN A 146 10.20 -3.53 -11.72
CA ASN A 146 9.84 -3.02 -13.05
C ASN A 146 9.06 -4.10 -13.83
N GLY A 147 8.00 -3.67 -14.53
CA GLY A 147 7.16 -4.59 -15.29
C GLY A 147 5.75 -4.07 -15.53
N VAL A 148 4.93 -4.93 -16.10
CA VAL A 148 3.53 -4.68 -16.39
C VAL A 148 2.65 -5.54 -15.49
N TYR A 149 1.63 -4.93 -14.93
CA TYR A 149 0.77 -5.51 -13.89
C TYR A 149 -0.71 -5.32 -14.25
N ALA A 150 -1.53 -6.31 -13.89
CA ALA A 150 -2.97 -6.10 -13.75
C ALA A 150 -3.21 -5.43 -12.40
N ALA A 151 -3.96 -4.34 -12.41
CA ALA A 151 -4.23 -3.56 -11.21
C ALA A 151 -5.63 -2.95 -11.27
N ARG A 152 -6.06 -2.41 -10.15
CA ARG A 152 -7.29 -1.63 -10.07
C ARG A 152 -7.01 -0.23 -9.56
N VAL A 153 -7.55 0.79 -10.22
CA VAL A 153 -7.36 2.20 -9.91
C VAL A 153 -8.61 2.72 -9.20
N ARG A 154 -8.43 3.46 -8.11
CA ARG A 154 -9.49 4.17 -7.39
C ARG A 154 -9.09 5.64 -7.24
N VAL A 155 -10.03 6.56 -7.47
CA VAL A 155 -9.87 7.97 -7.10
C VAL A 155 -10.14 8.12 -5.60
N GLU A 156 -9.24 8.79 -4.89
CA GLU A 156 -9.43 9.14 -3.48
C GLU A 156 -10.36 10.37 -3.42
N ASN A 157 -11.55 10.25 -2.82
CA ASN A 157 -12.51 11.35 -2.74
C ASN A 157 -12.05 12.43 -1.74
N PRO A 158 -12.02 13.72 -2.13
CA PRO A 158 -11.66 14.83 -1.23
C PRO A 158 -12.58 14.99 -0.01
N ALA A 159 -13.78 14.39 -0.02
CA ALA A 159 -14.67 14.41 1.14
C ALA A 159 -14.11 13.68 2.37
N GLU A 160 -13.02 12.92 2.21
CA GLU A 160 -12.26 12.31 3.32
C GLU A 160 -10.88 12.97 3.54
N SER A 161 -10.53 14.01 2.77
CA SER A 161 -9.28 14.75 2.97
C SER A 161 -9.34 16.19 2.41
N ASP A 162 -9.53 17.13 3.35
CA ASP A 162 -8.90 18.47 3.40
C ASP A 162 -9.69 19.70 2.89
N ALA A 163 -9.56 20.78 3.67
CA ALA A 163 -10.24 22.07 3.58
C ALA A 163 -9.72 23.02 2.46
N THR A 164 -9.40 22.50 1.27
CA THR A 164 -8.81 23.30 0.17
C THR A 164 -9.80 23.67 -0.94
N GLY A 165 -11.07 23.27 -0.83
CA GLY A 165 -12.16 23.84 -1.65
C GLY A 165 -12.10 23.51 -3.15
N HIS A 166 -11.28 22.57 -3.58
CA HIS A 166 -11.38 22.03 -4.94
C HIS A 166 -12.59 21.10 -5.03
N ILE A 167 -13.52 21.43 -5.92
CA ILE A 167 -14.72 20.62 -6.18
C ILE A 167 -14.27 19.39 -6.98
N PRO A 168 -14.37 18.16 -6.43
CA PRO A 168 -14.11 16.95 -7.22
C PRO A 168 -15.17 16.80 -8.32
N VAL A 169 -14.72 16.27 -9.45
CA VAL A 169 -15.60 15.75 -10.51
C VAL A 169 -16.46 14.66 -9.87
N SER A 170 -17.78 14.82 -9.91
CA SER A 170 -18.72 13.82 -9.40
C SER A 170 -18.74 12.63 -10.36
N TYR A 171 -18.05 11.55 -10.01
CA TYR A 171 -18.25 10.25 -10.63
C TYR A 171 -19.51 9.61 -10.04
N ASP A 172 -20.26 8.85 -10.84
CA ASP A 172 -21.37 8.02 -10.34
C ASP A 172 -20.87 7.17 -9.16
N ASP A 173 -21.55 7.28 -8.02
CA ASP A 173 -21.14 6.75 -6.70
C ASP A 173 -21.08 5.21 -6.68
N GLN A 174 -21.47 4.56 -7.78
CA GLN A 174 -21.55 3.11 -7.92
C GLN A 174 -20.27 2.44 -8.43
N GLN A 175 -19.34 3.16 -9.08
CA GLN A 175 -18.09 2.54 -9.58
C GLN A 175 -16.85 3.30 -9.10
N LYS A 176 -16.39 2.94 -7.89
CA LYS A 176 -15.22 3.54 -7.20
C LYS A 176 -13.88 2.92 -7.60
N GLU A 177 -13.87 2.03 -8.58
CA GLU A 177 -12.67 1.26 -8.94
C GLU A 177 -12.72 0.80 -10.39
N TRP A 178 -11.62 1.00 -11.13
CA TRP A 178 -11.49 0.64 -12.53
C TRP A 178 -10.36 -0.36 -12.74
N ASN A 179 -10.64 -1.42 -13.48
CA ASN A 179 -9.62 -2.37 -13.93
C ASN A 179 -8.62 -1.65 -14.84
N SER A 180 -7.34 -1.97 -14.69
CA SER A 180 -6.26 -1.28 -15.38
C SER A 180 -5.07 -2.19 -15.66
N VAL A 181 -4.29 -1.81 -16.66
CA VAL A 181 -2.94 -2.30 -16.87
C VAL A 181 -1.97 -1.22 -16.42
N VAL A 182 -1.04 -1.58 -15.54
CA VAL A 182 -0.08 -0.64 -14.94
C VAL A 182 1.33 -1.01 -15.34
N ASN A 183 2.05 -0.06 -15.92
CA ASN A 183 3.50 -0.16 -16.11
C ASN A 183 4.21 0.51 -14.93
N VAL A 184 5.15 -0.22 -14.32
CA VAL A 184 6.12 0.35 -13.40
C VAL A 184 7.49 0.32 -14.08
N GLY A 185 8.05 1.49 -14.35
CA GLY A 185 9.29 1.64 -15.10
C GLY A 185 10.18 2.77 -14.59
N VAL A 186 11.35 2.92 -15.19
CA VAL A 186 12.28 4.01 -14.86
C VAL A 186 12.33 4.99 -16.03
N ARG A 187 12.16 6.29 -15.72
CA ARG A 187 12.47 7.35 -16.67
C ARG A 187 13.87 7.90 -16.42
N PRO A 188 14.76 7.90 -17.42
CA PRO A 188 15.98 8.68 -17.36
C PRO A 188 15.60 10.17 -17.33
N THR A 189 15.98 10.90 -16.28
CA THR A 189 15.81 12.36 -16.21
C THR A 189 17.17 13.03 -15.99
N PHE A 190 17.28 14.31 -16.35
CA PHE A 190 18.52 15.09 -16.22
C PHE A 190 19.07 15.21 -14.78
N GLY A 191 18.30 14.81 -13.76
CA GLY A 191 18.69 14.83 -12.34
C GLY A 191 18.72 13.46 -11.65
N GLY A 192 18.53 12.34 -12.37
CA GLY A 192 18.56 10.99 -11.81
C GLY A 192 17.60 10.00 -12.48
N GLN A 193 17.36 8.87 -11.80
CA GLN A 193 16.35 7.88 -12.20
C GLN A 193 15.11 8.05 -11.34
N GLN A 194 13.98 8.40 -11.94
CA GLN A 194 12.68 8.43 -11.25
C GLN A 194 11.85 7.25 -11.73
N ARG A 195 11.32 6.46 -10.79
CA ARG A 195 10.35 5.41 -11.13
C ARG A 195 9.00 6.06 -11.38
N LEU A 196 8.40 5.73 -12.52
CA LEU A 196 7.06 6.16 -12.90
C LEU A 196 6.12 4.96 -12.85
N VAL A 197 4.87 5.23 -12.47
CA VAL A 197 3.79 4.26 -12.47
C VAL A 197 2.73 4.78 -13.44
N GLU A 198 2.58 4.13 -14.59
CA GLU A 198 1.65 4.54 -15.64
C GLU A 198 0.47 3.58 -15.69
N ALA A 199 -0.74 4.09 -15.43
CA ALA A 199 -1.96 3.29 -15.45
C ALA A 199 -2.77 3.54 -16.73
N HIS A 200 -3.06 2.48 -17.47
CA HIS A 200 -4.03 2.47 -18.55
C HIS A 200 -5.34 1.87 -18.02
N LEU A 201 -6.40 2.68 -17.93
CA LEU A 201 -7.72 2.19 -17.52
C LEU A 201 -8.34 1.36 -18.65
N LEU A 202 -8.91 0.22 -18.29
CA LEU A 202 -9.60 -0.65 -19.23
C LEU A 202 -11.04 -0.17 -19.41
N ASP A 203 -11.48 -0.15 -20.66
CA ASP A 203 -12.88 0.05 -21.06
C ASP A 203 -13.50 1.42 -20.71
N VAL A 204 -12.69 2.33 -20.16
CA VAL A 204 -13.08 3.72 -19.84
C VAL A 204 -11.98 4.70 -20.22
N GLN A 205 -12.37 5.95 -20.50
CA GLN A 205 -11.45 7.06 -20.68
C GLN A 205 -11.80 8.16 -19.68
N LEU A 206 -10.99 8.29 -18.64
CA LEU A 206 -11.15 9.29 -17.60
C LEU A 206 -9.96 10.24 -17.62
N ASP A 207 -10.24 11.53 -17.45
CA ASP A 207 -9.21 12.51 -17.13
C ASP A 207 -9.00 12.51 -15.62
N LEU A 208 -7.85 11.97 -15.20
CA LEU A 208 -7.47 11.87 -13.80
C LEU A 208 -6.42 12.92 -13.41
N TYR A 209 -6.07 13.88 -14.27
CA TYR A 209 -5.03 14.87 -13.93
C TYR A 209 -5.33 15.61 -12.63
N ASP A 210 -4.28 15.81 -11.84
CA ASP A 210 -4.30 16.45 -10.52
C ASP A 210 -5.15 15.72 -9.47
N GLN A 211 -5.77 14.58 -9.84
CA GLN A 211 -6.50 13.73 -8.90
C GLN A 211 -5.52 12.87 -8.12
N ARG A 212 -5.87 12.67 -6.86
CA ARG A 212 -5.22 11.69 -6.01
C ARG A 212 -5.85 10.32 -6.25
N ILE A 213 -5.03 9.31 -6.53
CA ILE A 213 -5.50 7.96 -6.82
C ILE A 213 -4.72 6.93 -6.02
N SER A 214 -5.34 5.77 -5.80
CA SER A 214 -4.71 4.56 -5.31
C SER A 214 -4.73 3.47 -6.38
N ILE A 215 -3.61 2.77 -6.56
CA ILE A 215 -3.46 1.62 -7.45
C ILE A 215 -3.29 0.36 -6.59
N ASN A 216 -4.24 -0.57 -6.72
CA ASN A 216 -4.24 -1.87 -6.09
C ASN A 216 -3.63 -2.88 -7.08
N PHE A 217 -2.39 -3.32 -6.84
CA PHE A 217 -1.72 -4.29 -7.69
C PHE A 217 -2.27 -5.70 -7.44
N ILE A 218 -2.75 -6.37 -8.49
CA ILE A 218 -3.41 -7.68 -8.39
C ILE A 218 -2.46 -8.79 -8.80
N ALA A 219 -1.84 -8.67 -9.98
CA ALA A 219 -0.91 -9.66 -10.49
C ALA A 219 0.11 -9.04 -11.44
N ARG A 220 1.28 -9.67 -11.55
CA ARG A 220 2.26 -9.33 -12.58
C ARG A 220 1.91 -10.04 -13.88
N LEU A 221 1.88 -9.30 -14.98
CA LEU A 221 1.65 -9.84 -16.31
C LEU A 221 2.98 -10.20 -16.99
N ARG A 222 3.97 -9.30 -16.94
CA ARG A 222 5.29 -9.52 -17.56
C ARG A 222 6.36 -8.54 -17.08
N ASN A 223 7.61 -8.82 -17.47
CA ASN A 223 8.73 -7.89 -17.37
C ASN A 223 8.63 -6.76 -18.41
N GLU A 224 9.40 -5.69 -18.21
CA GLU A 224 9.65 -4.70 -19.25
C GLU A 224 10.40 -5.35 -20.43
N GLN A 225 10.07 -4.93 -21.64
CA GLN A 225 10.72 -5.40 -22.86
C GLN A 225 10.84 -4.27 -23.87
N ARG A 226 11.82 -4.37 -24.76
CA ARG A 226 12.00 -3.44 -25.88
C ARG A 226 11.22 -3.94 -27.08
N PHE A 227 10.66 -3.02 -27.86
CA PHE A 227 9.88 -3.34 -29.05
C PHE A 227 10.58 -2.83 -30.31
N ASN A 228 10.53 -3.65 -31.37
CA ASN A 228 11.07 -3.31 -32.68
C ASN A 228 10.04 -2.52 -33.50
N GLY A 229 9.66 -1.35 -33.00
CA GLY A 229 8.72 -0.45 -33.67
C GLY A 229 7.35 -0.32 -32.98
N ILE A 230 6.54 0.60 -33.50
CA ILE A 230 5.28 1.03 -32.90
C ILE A 230 4.21 -0.06 -32.96
N ASP A 231 4.13 -0.82 -34.07
CA ASP A 231 3.09 -1.85 -34.23
C ASP A 231 3.29 -3.01 -33.27
N ALA A 232 4.54 -3.45 -33.07
CA ALA A 232 4.88 -4.46 -32.06
C ALA A 232 4.52 -4.00 -30.64
N LEU A 233 4.78 -2.72 -30.32
CA LEU A 233 4.39 -2.13 -29.05
C LEU A 233 2.86 -2.12 -28.87
N LYS A 234 2.11 -1.68 -29.87
CA LYS A 234 0.63 -1.65 -29.83
C LYS A 234 0.04 -3.05 -29.67
N ALA A 235 0.55 -4.02 -30.42
CA ALA A 235 0.12 -5.41 -30.32
C ALA A 235 0.33 -5.97 -28.91
N GLN A 236 1.48 -5.68 -28.30
CA GLN A 236 1.74 -6.11 -26.93
C GLN A 236 0.83 -5.42 -25.91
N ILE A 237 0.61 -4.09 -26.03
CA ILE A 237 -0.29 -3.39 -25.11
C ILE A 237 -1.71 -3.98 -25.19
N ALA A 238 -2.19 -4.29 -26.40
CA ALA A 238 -3.48 -4.95 -26.58
C ALA A 238 -3.52 -6.34 -25.93
N ALA A 239 -2.46 -7.14 -26.09
CA ALA A 239 -2.35 -8.45 -25.44
C ALA A 239 -2.33 -8.34 -23.91
N ASP A 240 -1.57 -7.39 -23.35
CA ASP A 240 -1.52 -7.13 -21.90
C ASP A 240 -2.92 -6.75 -21.37
N ALA A 241 -3.65 -5.90 -22.10
CA ALA A 241 -5.02 -5.52 -21.76
C ALA A 241 -6.01 -6.69 -21.83
N GLN A 242 -5.86 -7.58 -22.82
CA GLN A 242 -6.68 -8.78 -22.91
C GLN A 242 -6.40 -9.75 -21.75
N GLN A 243 -5.12 -9.99 -21.43
CA GLN A 243 -4.72 -10.84 -20.31
C GLN A 243 -5.26 -10.30 -18.98
N ALA A 244 -5.17 -8.98 -18.76
CA ALA A 244 -5.75 -8.35 -17.57
C ALA A 244 -7.26 -8.55 -17.48
N ARG A 245 -8.00 -8.40 -18.60
CA ARG A 245 -9.45 -8.64 -18.62
C ARG A 245 -9.81 -10.07 -18.25
N GLN A 246 -9.09 -11.06 -18.78
CA GLN A 246 -9.30 -12.48 -18.44
C GLN A 246 -9.10 -12.72 -16.94
N LEU A 247 -8.02 -12.18 -16.37
CA LEU A 247 -7.74 -12.29 -14.95
C LEU A 247 -8.87 -11.71 -14.08
N PHE A 248 -9.46 -10.59 -14.49
CA PHE A 248 -10.57 -9.97 -13.75
C PHE A 248 -11.92 -10.69 -13.91
N GLN A 249 -12.08 -11.54 -14.93
CA GLN A 249 -13.27 -12.37 -15.10
C GLN A 249 -13.19 -13.68 -14.29
N GLU A 250 -11.98 -14.23 -14.15
CA GLU A 250 -11.73 -15.49 -13.42
C GLU A 250 -11.67 -15.31 -11.89
N GLY A 251 -11.29 -14.11 -11.42
CA GLY A 251 -11.19 -13.76 -9.99
C GLY A 251 -12.35 -12.90 -9.45
N GLY A 252 -13.53 -12.99 -10.07
CA GLY A 252 -14.76 -12.29 -9.67
C GLY A 252 -15.55 -13.01 -8.60
#